data_AF-A0A656Z468-F1
#
_entry.id   AF-A0A656Z468-F1
#
_cell.length_a   1.000
_cell.length_b   1.000
_cell.length_c   1.000
_cell.angle_alpha   90.00
_cell.angle_beta   90.00
_cell.angle_gamma   90.00
#
_symmetry.space_group_name_H-M   'P 1'
#
loop_
_entity.id
_entity.type
_entity.pdbx_description
1 polymer ?
#
loop_
_entity_poly.entity_id
_entity_poly.type
_entity_poly.pdbx_seq_one_letter_code
_entity_poly.pdbx_strand_id
1 'polypeptide(L)'
;MAFLIVPTIAASVFLGTGRHPLVGLFLGYAAVGGGYGTNFIPGGWDVVLTPITIQSAKLLDPGFDMNLVSGYYMMAAGTVLIAVTATFVTVKFIEPKFGKYEGSFAAADENDGALLTTNAAH
;
A
#
# COMPACT_ATOMS: atom_id res chain seq x y z
N MET A 1 -4.36 -7.82 -3.61
CA MET A 1 -3.08 -8.56 -3.75
C MET A 1 -1.93 -7.88 -3.01
N ALA A 2 -1.67 -6.59 -3.23
CA ALA A 2 -0.60 -5.87 -2.54
C ALA A 2 -0.68 -5.86 -1.00
N PHE A 3 -1.90 -5.88 -0.43
CA PHE A 3 -2.12 -5.91 1.03
C PHE A 3 -1.60 -7.17 1.73
N LEU A 4 -1.29 -8.25 1.00
CA LEU A 4 -0.75 -9.48 1.57
C LEU A 4 0.77 -9.57 1.43
N ILE A 5 1.29 -9.16 0.27
CA ILE A 5 2.71 -9.35 -0.10
C ILE A 5 3.58 -8.21 0.42
N VAL A 6 3.11 -6.96 0.33
CA VAL A 6 3.92 -5.79 0.72
C VAL A 6 4.16 -5.73 2.23
N PRO A 7 3.16 -5.98 3.11
CA PRO A 7 3.40 -5.98 4.55
C PRO A 7 4.34 -7.10 5.01
N THR A 8 4.27 -8.29 4.41
CA THR A 8 5.13 -9.42 4.79
C THR A 8 6.59 -9.20 4.36
N ILE A 9 6.82 -8.62 3.19
CA ILE A 9 8.16 -8.20 2.74
C ILE A 9 8.71 -7.06 3.61
N ALA A 10 7.87 -6.08 3.96
CA ALA A 10 8.30 -4.99 4.84
C ALA A 10 8.69 -5.50 6.24
N ALA A 11 7.95 -6.49 6.78
CA ALA A 11 8.27 -7.13 8.04
C ALA A 11 9.62 -7.89 7.99
N SER A 12 9.91 -8.61 6.90
CA SER A 12 11.17 -9.36 6.76
C SER A 12 12.39 -8.45 6.63
N VAL A 13 12.27 -7.32 5.94
CA VAL A 13 13.32 -6.30 5.87
C VAL A 13 13.62 -5.72 7.26
N PHE A 14 12.58 -5.41 8.05
CA PHE A 14 12.77 -4.90 9.41
C PHE A 14 13.42 -5.93 10.34
N LEU A 15 13.06 -7.21 10.20
CA LEU A 15 13.69 -8.32 10.92
C LEU A 15 15.20 -8.40 10.63
N GLY A 16 15.61 -8.28 9.36
CA GLY A 16 17.03 -8.29 8.95
C GLY A 16 17.85 -7.11 9.50
N THR A 17 17.19 -6.01 9.85
CA THR A 17 17.84 -4.83 10.47
C THR A 17 17.84 -4.85 12.00
N GLY A 18 17.37 -5.93 12.62
CA GLY A 18 17.27 -6.06 14.08
C GLY A 18 16.17 -5.20 14.72
N ARG A 19 15.22 -4.72 13.91
CA ARG A 19 14.05 -3.93 14.35
C ARG A 19 12.80 -4.83 14.44
N HIS A 20 11.82 -4.41 15.23
CA HIS A 20 10.63 -5.21 15.48
C HIS A 20 9.83 -5.43 14.17
N PRO A 21 9.61 -6.68 13.71
CA PRO A 21 9.00 -6.98 12.41
C PRO A 21 7.56 -6.45 12.28
N LEU A 22 6.80 -6.41 13.39
CA LEU A 22 5.48 -5.76 13.42
C LEU A 22 5.50 -4.29 12.99
N VAL A 23 6.59 -3.55 13.25
CA VAL A 23 6.73 -2.16 12.79
C VAL A 23 6.79 -2.10 11.27
N GLY A 24 7.55 -3.02 10.66
CA GLY A 24 7.60 -3.19 9.21
C GLY A 24 6.25 -3.61 8.62
N LEU A 25 5.53 -4.50 9.30
CA LEU A 25 4.18 -4.92 8.91
C LEU A 25 3.19 -3.74 8.91
N PHE A 26 3.14 -2.95 9.98
CA PHE A 26 2.27 -1.77 10.08
C PHE A 26 2.63 -0.70 9.05
N LEU A 27 3.93 -0.46 8.84
CA LEU A 27 4.42 0.46 7.81
C LEU A 27 3.99 0.01 6.42
N GLY A 28 4.18 -1.28 6.09
CA GLY A 28 3.78 -1.84 4.81
C GLY A 28 2.26 -1.78 4.59
N TYR A 29 1.46 -2.04 5.62
CA TYR A 29 0.00 -1.92 5.54
C TYR A 29 -0.44 -0.47 5.33
N ALA A 30 0.13 0.48 6.09
CA ALA A 30 -0.14 1.90 5.93
C ALA A 30 0.23 2.42 4.54
N ALA A 31 1.35 1.93 3.98
CA ALA A 31 1.78 2.29 2.63
C ALA A 31 0.82 1.79 1.54
N VAL A 32 0.33 0.55 1.62
CA VAL A 32 -0.63 0.03 0.61
C VAL A 32 -1.97 0.74 0.71
N GLY A 33 -2.45 1.02 1.92
CA GLY A 33 -3.70 1.76 2.14
C GLY A 33 -3.63 3.21 1.64
N GLY A 34 -2.55 3.94 1.97
CA GLY A 34 -2.36 5.32 1.53
C GLY A 34 -1.97 5.46 0.05
N GLY A 35 -1.28 4.45 -0.50
CA GLY A 35 -0.80 4.44 -1.89
C GLY A 35 -1.87 4.13 -2.94
N TYR A 36 -2.98 3.51 -2.56
CA TYR A 36 -4.04 3.11 -3.50
C TYR A 36 -4.61 4.29 -4.31
N GLY A 37 -4.68 5.47 -3.70
CA GLY A 37 -5.14 6.70 -4.33
C GLY A 37 -4.02 7.64 -4.77
N THR A 38 -2.75 7.24 -4.71
CA THR A 38 -1.61 8.12 -5.05
C THR A 38 -0.59 7.36 -5.90
N ASN A 39 -0.64 7.59 -7.21
CA ASN A 39 0.20 6.86 -8.16
C ASN A 39 1.20 7.80 -8.86
N PHE A 40 2.42 7.30 -9.08
CA PHE A 40 3.47 8.02 -9.83
C PHE A 40 3.31 7.91 -11.34
N ILE A 41 2.43 7.02 -11.81
CA ILE A 41 2.07 6.79 -13.20
C ILE A 41 0.54 6.77 -13.26
N PRO A 42 -0.11 7.52 -14.16
CA PRO A 42 -1.55 7.46 -14.34
C PRO A 42 -1.98 6.03 -14.63
N GLY A 43 -2.93 5.52 -13.84
CA GLY A 43 -3.32 4.12 -13.85
C GLY A 43 -4.71 3.91 -14.46
N GLY A 44 -5.13 2.64 -14.50
CA GLY A 44 -6.49 2.28 -14.91
C GLY A 44 -7.60 2.99 -14.11
N TRP A 45 -7.31 3.37 -12.86
CA TRP A 45 -8.23 4.16 -12.04
C TRP A 45 -8.49 5.56 -12.63
N ASP A 46 -7.47 6.22 -13.19
CA ASP A 46 -7.62 7.55 -13.79
C ASP A 46 -8.41 7.47 -15.11
N VAL A 47 -8.25 6.38 -15.87
CA VAL A 47 -9.01 6.10 -17.10
C VAL A 47 -10.50 5.90 -16.81
N VAL A 48 -10.84 5.32 -15.66
CA VAL A 48 -12.23 5.11 -15.26
C VAL A 48 -12.86 6.38 -14.69
N LEU A 49 -12.11 7.14 -13.87
CA LEU A 49 -12.64 8.32 -13.20
C LEU A 49 -12.79 9.53 -14.13
N THR A 50 -11.83 9.75 -15.05
CA THR A 50 -11.85 10.87 -16.00
C THR A 50 -13.16 11.02 -16.78
N PRO A 51 -13.68 9.97 -17.45
CA PRO A 51 -14.95 10.08 -18.19
C PRO A 51 -16.16 10.31 -17.29
N ILE A 52 -16.17 9.80 -16.05
CA ILE A 52 -17.25 10.05 -15.08
C ILE A 52 -17.24 11.54 -14.68
N THR A 53 -16.06 12.12 -14.46
CA THR A 53 -15.91 13.55 -14.17
C THR A 53 -16.32 14.41 -15.36
N ILE A 54 -15.94 14.04 -16.59
CA ILE A 54 -16.35 14.76 -17.80
C ILE A 54 -17.86 14.72 -17.98
N GLN A 55 -18.50 13.55 -17.81
CA GLN A 55 -19.95 13.41 -17.89
C GLN A 55 -20.66 14.28 -16.84
N SER A 56 -20.10 14.36 -15.63
CA SER A 56 -20.64 15.19 -14.55
C SER A 56 -20.45 16.69 -14.82
N ALA A 57 -19.29 17.10 -15.34
CA ALA A 57 -18.98 18.49 -15.68
C ALA A 57 -19.82 18.99 -16.87
N LYS A 58 -20.13 18.10 -17.82
CA LYS A 58 -21.01 18.37 -18.96
C LYS A 58 -22.45 18.71 -18.59
N LEU A 59 -22.86 18.47 -17.35
CA LEU A 59 -24.15 18.93 -16.83
C LEU A 59 -24.21 20.45 -16.64
N LEU A 60 -23.06 21.10 -16.41
CA LEU A 60 -22.95 22.57 -16.32
C LEU A 60 -22.41 23.20 -17.61
N ASP A 61 -21.40 22.59 -18.23
CA ASP A 61 -20.77 23.10 -19.46
C ASP A 61 -20.61 21.98 -20.51
N PRO A 62 -21.44 21.97 -21.57
CA PRO A 62 -21.43 20.92 -22.60
C PRO A 62 -20.11 20.78 -23.37
N GLY A 63 -19.28 21.83 -23.40
CA GLY A 63 -18.00 21.87 -24.12
C GLY A 63 -16.81 21.35 -23.32
N PHE A 64 -17.00 20.98 -22.06
CA PHE A 64 -15.90 20.62 -21.17
C PHE A 64 -15.25 19.29 -21.57
N ASP A 65 -13.93 19.32 -21.79
CA ASP A 65 -13.11 18.14 -22.01
C ASP A 65 -11.84 18.21 -21.15
N MET A 66 -11.42 17.07 -20.63
CA MET A 66 -10.29 16.94 -19.69
C MET A 66 -9.36 15.82 -20.17
N ASN A 67 -8.07 16.12 -20.24
CA ASN A 67 -7.06 15.11 -20.49
C ASN A 67 -6.88 14.20 -19.25
N LEU A 68 -6.65 12.90 -19.47
CA LEU A 68 -6.43 11.90 -18.41
C LEU A 68 -5.22 12.24 -17.52
N VAL A 69 -4.26 13.02 -18.04
CA VAL A 69 -3.02 13.38 -17.33
C VAL A 69 -3.19 14.62 -16.45
N SER A 70 -4.32 15.34 -16.52
CA SER A 70 -4.51 16.58 -15.75
C SER A 70 -4.42 16.38 -14.24
N GLY A 71 -4.82 15.20 -13.73
CA GLY A 71 -4.69 14.84 -12.31
C GLY A 71 -3.29 14.36 -11.88
N TYR A 72 -2.37 14.17 -12.83
CA TYR A 72 -1.06 13.56 -12.60
C TYR A 72 -0.22 14.30 -11.55
N TYR A 73 -0.14 15.63 -11.66
CA TYR A 73 0.65 16.45 -10.75
C TYR A 73 0.20 16.32 -9.30
N MET A 74 -1.12 16.19 -9.06
CA MET A 74 -1.67 16.04 -7.72
C MET A 74 -1.44 14.64 -7.17
N MET A 75 -1.57 13.61 -8.01
CA MET A 75 -1.30 12.22 -7.64
C MET A 75 0.18 12.01 -7.29
N ALA A 76 1.10 12.51 -8.12
CA ALA A 76 2.54 12.39 -7.92
C ALA A 76 3.01 13.10 -6.65
N ALA A 77 2.50 14.32 -6.39
CA ALA A 77 2.75 15.04 -5.14
C ALA A 77 2.18 14.27 -3.93
N GLY A 78 0.99 13.70 -4.07
CA GLY A 78 0.34 12.87 -3.05
C GLY A 78 1.15 11.63 -2.68
N THR A 79 1.77 10.95 -3.66
CA THR A 79 2.60 9.76 -3.40
C THR A 79 3.79 10.11 -2.51
N VAL A 80 4.48 11.20 -2.82
CA VAL A 80 5.62 11.67 -2.01
C VAL A 80 5.16 12.04 -0.60
N LEU A 81 4.03 12.74 -0.49
CA LEU A 81 3.46 13.16 0.80
C LEU A 81 3.08 11.96 1.68
N ILE A 82 2.41 10.95 1.10
CA ILE A 82 2.03 9.72 1.80
C ILE A 82 3.28 8.95 2.23
N ALA A 83 4.28 8.79 1.35
CA ALA A 83 5.52 8.09 1.68
C ALA A 83 6.24 8.75 2.87
N VAL A 84 6.41 10.08 2.83
CA VAL A 84 7.05 10.84 3.90
C VAL A 84 6.24 10.73 5.20
N THR A 85 4.92 10.87 5.12
CA THR A 85 4.05 10.82 6.31
C THR A 85 4.03 9.43 6.92
N ALA A 86 3.96 8.36 6.11
CA ALA A 86 3.98 6.98 6.58
C ALA A 86 5.31 6.65 7.28
N THR A 87 6.45 7.03 6.68
CA THR A 87 7.76 6.86 7.33
C THR A 87 7.85 7.68 8.62
N PHE A 88 7.39 8.93 8.62
CA PHE A 88 7.44 9.80 9.79
C PHE A 88 6.60 9.24 10.96
N VAL A 89 5.38 8.79 10.67
CA VAL A 89 4.49 8.18 11.68
C VAL A 89 5.13 6.90 12.22
N THR A 90 5.69 6.05 11.37
CA THR A 90 6.34 4.82 11.80
C THR A 90 7.55 5.09 12.69
N VAL A 91 8.48 5.95 12.28
CA VAL A 91 9.70 6.23 13.06
C VAL A 91 9.38 6.98 14.36
N LYS A 92 8.42 7.90 14.36
CA LYS A 92 8.20 8.78 15.51
C LYS A 92 7.13 8.29 16.48
N PHE A 93 6.13 7.54 16.03
CA PHE A 93 5.03 7.07 16.87
C PHE A 93 5.03 5.56 17.07
N ILE A 94 5.42 4.79 16.05
CA ILE A 94 5.37 3.33 16.13
C ILE A 94 6.66 2.79 16.76
N GLU A 95 7.85 3.09 16.22
CA GLU A 95 9.13 2.61 16.76
C GLU A 95 9.34 2.83 18.27
N PRO A 96 9.07 4.02 18.87
CA PRO A 96 9.27 4.21 20.30
C PRO A 96 8.28 3.43 21.18
N LYS A 97 7.14 2.99 20.65
CA LYS A 97 6.16 2.19 21.41
C LYS A 97 6.52 0.71 21.52
N PHE A 98 7.37 0.19 20.63
CA PHE A 98 7.69 -1.24 20.58
C PHE A 98 9.03 -1.62 21.24
N GLY A 99 9.86 -0.66 21.69
CA GLY A 99 11.08 -0.94 22.47
C GLY A 99 12.15 -1.75 21.73
N LYS A 100 13.24 -2.14 22.41
CA LYS A 100 14.31 -2.98 21.84
C LYS A 100 13.77 -4.38 21.53
N TYR A 101 14.02 -4.86 20.32
CA TYR A 101 13.64 -6.19 19.87
C TYR A 101 14.45 -7.27 20.62
N GLU A 102 13.81 -7.95 21.58
CA GLU A 102 14.31 -9.20 22.16
C GLU A 102 13.70 -10.35 21.35
N GLY A 103 14.57 -11.09 20.66
CA GLY A 103 14.17 -12.00 19.59
C GLY A 103 13.28 -13.17 20.05
N SER A 104 12.19 -13.37 19.32
CA SER A 104 11.77 -14.64 18.72
C SER A 104 10.32 -14.46 18.28
N PHE A 105 10.11 -14.07 17.03
CA PHE A 105 8.87 -14.40 16.34
C PHE A 105 9.24 -15.29 15.18
N ALA A 106 8.91 -16.57 15.35
CA ALA A 106 9.01 -17.63 14.37
C ALA A 106 8.56 -17.11 13.01
N ALA A 107 9.38 -17.39 12.00
CA ALA A 107 9.01 -17.32 10.61
C ALA A 107 7.63 -17.99 10.48
N ALA A 108 6.62 -17.22 10.12
CA ALA A 108 5.32 -17.78 9.77
C ALA A 108 5.57 -18.69 8.57
N ASP A 109 5.47 -19.98 8.86
CA ASP A 109 5.74 -21.11 7.99
C ASP A 109 5.16 -20.90 6.59
N GLU A 110 6.04 -21.17 5.63
CA GLU A 110 5.84 -21.25 4.19
C GLU A 110 5.02 -22.50 3.78
N ASN A 111 3.95 -22.87 4.51
CA ASN A 111 3.33 -24.21 4.35
C ASN A 111 1.80 -24.26 4.29
N ASP A 112 1.10 -23.22 3.82
CA ASP A 112 -0.37 -23.30 3.59
C ASP A 112 -0.75 -23.66 2.14
N GLY A 113 0.17 -24.30 1.39
CA GLY A 113 -0.07 -24.90 0.07
C GLY A 113 -0.10 -26.43 0.06
N ALA A 114 0.27 -27.10 1.17
CA ALA A 114 0.45 -28.56 1.20
C ALA A 114 -0.75 -29.34 1.75
N LEU A 115 -1.80 -28.69 2.26
CA LEU A 115 -2.94 -29.37 2.90
C LEU A 115 -4.14 -29.64 1.98
N LEU A 116 -4.11 -29.21 0.70
CA LEU A 116 -5.21 -29.46 -0.24
C LEU A 116 -5.08 -30.76 -1.05
N THR A 117 -3.94 -31.47 -0.99
CA THR A 117 -3.74 -32.72 -1.77
C THR A 117 -3.97 -34.00 -0.97
N THR A 118 -4.16 -33.94 0.35
CA THR A 118 -4.29 -35.15 1.18
C THR A 118 -5.73 -35.63 1.41
N ASN A 119 -6.75 -34.86 0.99
CA ASN A 119 -8.18 -35.19 1.25
C ASN A 119 -8.99 -35.47 -0.03
N ALA A 120 -8.35 -36.00 -1.08
CA ALA A 120 -9.03 -36.47 -2.30
C ALA A 120 -8.88 -37.99 -2.51
N ALA A 121 -8.55 -38.73 -1.46
CA ALA A 121 -8.40 -40.18 -1.49
C ALA A 121 -9.01 -40.83 -0.24
N HIS A 122 -10.33 -40.66 -0.05
CA HIS A 122 -11.17 -41.68 0.58
C HIS A 122 -12.67 -41.46 0.32
#